data_AF-A0A0M8Y7A8-F1
#
_entry.id   AF-A0A0M8Y7A8-F1
#
_cell.length_a   1.000
_cell.length_b   1.000
_cell.length_c   1.000
_cell.angle_alpha   90.00
_cell.angle_beta   90.00
_cell.angle_gamma   90.00
#
_symmetry.space_group_name_H-M   'P 1'
#
loop_
_entity.id
_entity.type
_entity.pdbx_description
1 polymer ?
#
loop_
_entity_poly.entity_id
_entity_poly.type
_entity_poly.pdbx_seq_one_letter_code
_entity_poly.pdbx_strand_id
1 'polypeptide(L)'
;MRAALARHDIGRVYRLLGTVGVSQRRIAAMTGQNQAEVSEIVQGRQVQAYDLLARIADGLRVPRGHMGLAFTDTATRRLASSPRPHGTKDDDMERRGFLGLISKIVMGAALTPTELDLIAVAPGHPPIPERVGDTEVAQLRTLTSALRAYDLAHGGGSCRDAILAHVQWAESLLNSTYSDEVRPRLLSAVAEIKTLAGWTAHDLGLAGEARRYLGQAVRDTQEAGNPAHSAIVLFHLGRVPLDNGDPREALKFFQLGQIAAQDSRSSLAVAFLLANEAVAYAHQGDGRQAVTALRRAEDEFAHANLDDQHPEFTRFFDQIALDTAAARVHSQLGLGDPRHREEAISRLSRTLADMPSGHGRQRAFNLAWLATCTLADGDLATGVRIGNQALDAVREIKSTRLLHALEPLEVEAQRHRNNRDIRQLGHDVQVLRSAA
;
A
#
# COMPACT_ATOMS: atom_id res chain seq x y z
N MET A 1 8.90 32.13 14.41
CA MET A 1 7.85 31.08 14.34
C MET A 1 7.98 30.23 13.08
N ARG A 2 7.83 30.78 11.86
CA ARG A 2 7.89 30.01 10.59
C ARG A 2 9.12 29.12 10.41
N ALA A 3 10.32 29.63 10.68
CA ALA A 3 11.56 28.84 10.58
C ALA A 3 11.64 27.69 11.61
N ALA A 4 11.02 27.85 12.78
CA ALA A 4 10.96 26.79 13.79
C ALA A 4 9.93 25.71 13.39
N LEU A 5 8.79 26.12 12.83
CA LEU A 5 7.78 25.22 12.27
C LEU A 5 8.36 24.38 11.11
N ALA A 6 9.09 25.00 10.19
CA ALA A 6 9.68 24.32 9.03
C ALA A 6 10.79 23.30 9.40
N ARG A 7 11.43 23.44 10.57
CA ARG A 7 12.49 22.55 11.08
C ARG A 7 11.99 21.60 12.18
N HIS A 8 10.69 21.55 12.41
CA HIS A 8 10.03 20.81 13.50
C HIS A 8 10.62 21.10 14.90
N ASP A 9 11.16 22.30 15.13
CA ASP A 9 11.66 22.73 16.44
C ASP A 9 10.47 23.16 17.32
N ILE A 10 9.69 22.16 17.75
CA ILE A 10 8.47 22.35 18.53
C ILE A 10 8.78 22.99 19.89
N GLY A 11 9.93 22.69 20.48
CA GLY A 11 10.39 23.35 21.71
C GLY A 11 10.53 24.85 21.53
N ARG A 12 11.10 25.31 20.41
CA ARG A 12 11.15 26.74 20.08
C ARG A 12 9.79 27.33 19.71
N VAL A 13 8.91 26.58 19.05
CA VAL A 13 7.52 26.99 18.79
C VAL A 13 6.79 27.25 20.11
N TYR A 14 6.89 26.34 21.09
CA TYR A 14 6.23 26.46 22.39
C TYR A 14 6.81 27.59 23.24
N ARG A 15 8.14 27.79 23.23
CA ARG A 15 8.76 28.95 23.90
C ARG A 15 8.29 30.27 23.29
N LEU A 16 8.18 30.35 21.96
CA LEU A 16 7.65 31.54 21.27
C LEU A 16 6.16 31.79 21.63
N LEU A 17 5.34 30.75 21.76
CA LEU A 17 3.95 30.89 22.24
C LEU A 17 3.90 31.39 23.70
N GLY A 18 4.83 30.96 24.54
CA GLY A 18 4.97 31.46 25.92
C GLY A 18 5.26 32.96 25.99
N THR A 19 6.08 33.49 25.07
CA THR A 19 6.40 34.94 25.02
C THR A 19 5.21 35.83 24.70
N VAL A 20 4.15 35.27 24.11
CA VAL A 20 2.90 35.98 23.81
C VAL A 20 1.75 35.61 24.77
N GLY A 21 2.08 35.03 25.93
CA GLY A 21 1.15 34.78 27.04
C GLY A 21 0.39 33.46 26.98
N VAL A 22 0.74 32.53 26.09
CA VAL A 22 0.11 31.20 26.04
C VAL A 22 0.80 30.26 27.03
N SER A 23 0.10 29.87 28.09
CA SER A 23 0.64 28.97 29.11
C SER A 23 0.79 27.53 28.60
N GLN A 24 1.74 26.77 29.17
CA GLN A 24 1.96 25.36 28.79
C GLN A 24 0.69 24.50 28.97
N ARG A 25 -0.10 24.76 30.02
CA ARG A 25 -1.39 24.08 30.24
C ARG A 25 -2.37 24.32 29.10
N ARG A 26 -2.35 25.53 28.53
CA ARG A 26 -3.18 25.89 27.38
C ARG A 26 -2.66 25.26 26.08
N ILE A 27 -1.35 25.20 25.89
CA ILE A 27 -0.72 24.49 24.75
C ILE A 27 -1.08 23.00 24.79
N ALA A 28 -0.98 22.37 25.96
CA ALA A 28 -1.34 20.97 26.19
C ALA A 28 -2.79 20.69 25.76
N ALA A 29 -3.73 21.49 26.27
CA ALA A 29 -5.15 21.37 25.92
C ALA A 29 -5.43 21.59 24.41
N MET A 30 -4.72 22.51 23.76
CA MET A 30 -4.90 22.79 22.33
C MET A 30 -4.35 21.69 21.42
N THR A 31 -3.27 21.02 21.82
CA THR A 31 -2.54 20.03 21.01
C THR A 31 -2.89 18.58 21.34
N GLY A 32 -3.79 18.36 22.31
CA GLY A 32 -4.15 17.03 22.79
C GLY A 32 -3.01 16.33 23.53
N GLN A 33 -2.05 17.10 24.05
CA GLN A 33 -0.92 16.61 24.83
C GLN A 33 -1.18 16.76 26.33
N ASN A 34 -0.46 16.01 27.16
CA ASN A 34 -0.45 16.27 28.59
C ASN A 34 0.58 17.38 28.96
N GLN A 35 0.45 17.99 30.14
CA GLN A 35 1.29 19.14 30.50
C GLN A 35 2.76 18.77 30.74
N ALA A 36 3.04 17.56 31.21
CA ALA A 36 4.41 17.06 31.39
C ALA A 36 5.14 16.93 30.05
N GLU A 37 4.46 16.39 29.03
CA GLU A 37 4.99 16.28 27.66
C GLU A 37 5.35 17.64 27.07
N VAL A 38 4.50 18.65 27.26
CA VAL A 38 4.76 20.03 26.79
C VAL A 38 5.97 20.62 27.51
N SER A 39 6.12 20.37 28.81
CA SER A 39 7.26 20.84 29.59
C SER A 39 8.58 20.23 29.10
N GLU A 40 8.62 18.93 28.87
CA GLU A 40 9.80 18.24 28.34
C GLU A 40 10.21 18.76 26.95
N ILE A 41 9.24 19.02 26.07
CA ILE A 41 9.49 19.58 24.73
C ILE A 41 10.09 20.99 24.83
N VAL A 42 9.59 21.80 25.76
CA VAL A 42 10.17 23.13 26.05
C VAL A 42 11.59 23.02 26.61
N GLN A 43 11.90 21.97 27.38
CA GLN A 43 13.23 21.72 27.94
C GLN A 43 14.21 21.06 26.95
N GLY A 44 13.76 20.72 25.74
CA GLY A 44 14.63 20.30 24.64
C GLY A 44 14.31 18.93 24.06
N ARG A 45 13.30 18.21 24.57
CA ARG A 45 12.83 16.96 23.97
C ARG A 45 12.29 17.24 22.56
N GLN A 46 12.86 16.57 21.57
CA GLN A 46 12.43 16.71 20.18
C GLN A 46 11.14 15.93 19.93
N VAL A 47 10.30 16.45 19.03
CA VAL A 47 9.06 15.80 18.60
C VAL A 47 9.27 15.24 17.21
N GLN A 48 9.26 13.92 17.08
CA GLN A 48 9.54 13.23 15.82
C GLN A 48 8.34 12.47 15.25
N ALA A 49 7.35 12.11 16.08
CA ALA A 49 6.20 11.34 15.63
C ALA A 49 5.27 12.18 14.74
N TYR A 50 5.00 11.69 13.52
CA TYR A 50 4.17 12.39 12.54
C TYR A 50 2.77 12.70 13.04
N ASP A 51 2.10 11.74 13.68
CA ASP A 51 0.74 11.96 14.21
C ASP A 51 0.73 13.01 15.33
N LEU A 52 1.80 13.07 16.13
CA LEU A 52 1.96 14.11 17.13
C LEU A 52 2.23 15.47 16.47
N LEU A 53 3.10 15.53 15.46
CA LEU A 53 3.34 16.75 14.68
C LEU A 53 2.08 17.23 13.95
N ALA A 54 1.28 16.32 13.40
CA ALA A 54 0.00 16.61 12.77
C ALA A 54 -1.02 17.12 13.79
N ARG A 55 -1.15 16.47 14.95
CA ARG A 55 -2.00 16.95 16.06
C ARG A 55 -1.55 18.31 16.60
N ILE A 56 -0.25 18.57 16.67
CA ILE A 56 0.31 19.86 17.09
C ILE A 56 0.02 20.92 16.02
N ALA A 57 0.18 20.60 14.74
CA ALA A 57 -0.18 21.49 13.63
C ALA A 57 -1.67 21.83 13.67
N ASP A 58 -2.54 20.83 13.78
CA ASP A 58 -3.98 20.98 13.83
C ASP A 58 -4.42 21.77 15.08
N GLY A 59 -3.86 21.43 16.24
CA GLY A 59 -4.16 22.04 17.53
C GLY A 59 -3.72 23.50 17.64
N LEU A 60 -2.56 23.83 17.06
CA LEU A 60 -2.07 25.21 16.96
C LEU A 60 -2.64 25.98 15.76
N ARG A 61 -3.50 25.33 14.95
CA ARG A 61 -4.05 25.86 13.70
C ARG A 61 -2.97 26.34 12.72
N VAL A 62 -1.85 25.63 12.68
CA VAL A 62 -0.78 25.84 11.71
C VAL A 62 -1.08 24.97 10.48
N PRO A 63 -1.22 25.56 9.27
CA PRO A 63 -1.32 24.78 8.05
C PRO A 63 -0.18 23.78 7.96
N ARG A 64 -0.53 22.49 7.82
CA ARG A 64 0.41 21.36 7.85
C ARG A 64 1.64 21.59 6.95
N GLY A 65 1.51 22.23 5.78
CA GLY A 65 2.62 22.55 4.87
C GLY A 65 3.67 23.52 5.43
N HIS A 66 3.34 24.34 6.43
CA HIS A 66 4.34 25.17 7.14
C HIS A 66 5.21 24.39 8.12
N MET A 67 4.77 23.20 8.48
CA MET A 67 5.58 22.17 9.12
C MET A 67 6.00 21.10 8.11
N GLY A 68 5.85 21.28 6.80
CA GLY A 68 6.16 20.21 5.82
C GLY A 68 5.26 18.97 5.93
N LEU A 69 4.08 19.09 6.54
CA LEU A 69 3.12 18.01 6.79
C LEU A 69 1.92 18.01 5.81
N ALA A 70 1.82 18.93 4.85
CA ALA A 70 0.72 18.96 3.88
C ALA A 70 1.18 18.46 2.51
N PHE A 71 0.56 17.38 2.09
CA PHE A 71 0.45 17.01 0.68
C PHE A 71 -0.51 17.99 -0.03
N THR A 72 -0.08 18.49 -1.20
CA THR A 72 -0.74 19.38 -2.20
C THR A 72 -0.99 20.86 -1.85
N ASP A 73 -0.14 21.76 -2.40
CA ASP A 73 -0.52 22.96 -3.19
C ASP A 73 0.71 23.68 -3.85
N THR A 74 1.87 23.03 -3.94
CA THR A 74 3.03 23.53 -4.72
C THR A 74 2.96 23.14 -6.20
N ALA A 75 2.20 22.11 -6.55
CA ALA A 75 1.96 21.69 -7.94
C ALA A 75 1.17 22.77 -8.73
N THR A 76 0.22 23.43 -8.08
CA THR A 76 -0.65 24.46 -8.68
C THR A 76 0.04 25.82 -8.79
N ARG A 77 0.99 26.14 -7.89
CA ARG A 77 1.68 27.44 -7.90
C ARG A 77 2.83 27.53 -8.91
N ARG A 78 3.40 26.40 -9.37
CA ARG A 78 4.40 26.40 -10.45
C ARG A 78 3.79 26.44 -11.86
N LEU A 79 2.52 26.05 -12.01
CA LEU A 79 1.78 26.15 -13.28
C LEU A 79 1.39 27.60 -13.65
N ALA A 80 1.53 28.56 -12.73
CA ALA A 80 1.15 29.97 -12.94
C ALA A 80 2.32 30.95 -13.11
N SER A 81 3.58 30.48 -13.24
CA SER A 81 4.73 31.36 -13.46
C SER A 81 5.63 30.88 -14.61
N SER A 82 5.20 31.22 -15.83
CA SER A 82 5.93 31.60 -17.05
C SER A 82 7.16 30.80 -17.55
N PRO A 83 7.33 30.70 -18.89
CA PRO A 83 8.33 29.87 -19.54
C PRO A 83 9.74 30.42 -19.32
N ARG A 84 10.71 29.55 -19.02
CA ARG A 84 12.12 29.87 -19.12
C ARG A 84 12.81 28.94 -20.11
N PRO A 85 13.48 29.49 -21.14
CA PRO A 85 14.38 28.71 -21.97
C PRO A 85 15.72 28.53 -21.24
N HIS A 86 16.29 27.33 -21.42
CA HIS A 86 17.68 26.90 -21.18
C HIS A 86 18.03 26.34 -19.79
N GLY A 87 18.55 25.10 -19.83
CA GLY A 87 19.01 24.33 -18.69
C GLY A 87 20.04 25.09 -17.86
N THR A 88 19.69 25.25 -16.59
CA THR A 88 20.59 25.78 -15.58
C THR A 88 21.58 24.71 -15.14
N LYS A 89 22.70 25.10 -14.51
CA LYS A 89 23.63 24.13 -13.90
C LYS A 89 22.94 23.24 -12.83
N ASP A 90 21.87 23.76 -12.25
CA ASP A 90 21.04 23.04 -11.26
C ASP A 90 20.29 21.90 -11.96
N ASP A 91 19.60 22.20 -13.07
CA ASP A 91 18.89 21.21 -13.89
C ASP A 91 19.79 20.03 -14.31
N ASP A 92 21.03 20.33 -14.72
CA ASP A 92 22.02 19.30 -15.11
C ASP A 92 22.51 18.47 -13.91
N MET A 93 22.56 19.05 -12.72
CA MET A 93 22.94 18.35 -11.49
C MET A 93 21.80 17.45 -11.01
N GLU A 94 20.56 17.97 -11.00
CA GLU A 94 19.35 17.22 -10.68
C GLU A 94 19.17 16.02 -11.62
N ARG A 95 19.34 16.25 -12.94
CA ARG A 95 19.30 15.19 -13.94
C ARG A 95 20.38 14.14 -13.72
N ARG A 96 21.62 14.54 -13.43
CA ARG A 96 22.72 13.60 -13.13
C ARG A 96 22.46 12.79 -11.86
N GLY A 97 21.94 13.43 -10.81
CA GLY A 97 21.58 12.76 -9.56
C GLY A 97 20.51 11.69 -9.79
N PHE A 98 19.43 12.04 -10.49
CA PHE A 98 18.38 11.10 -10.84
C PHE A 98 18.87 9.96 -11.74
N LEU A 99 19.64 10.25 -12.79
CA LEU A 99 20.22 9.22 -13.65
C LEU A 99 21.17 8.29 -12.89
N GLY A 100 21.92 8.82 -11.92
CA GLY A 100 22.75 8.04 -11.02
C GLY A 100 21.91 7.06 -10.18
N LEU A 101 20.80 7.52 -9.63
CA LEU A 101 19.85 6.68 -8.89
C LEU A 101 19.24 5.59 -9.80
N ILE A 102 18.74 5.96 -10.97
CA ILE A 102 18.21 5.00 -11.96
C ILE A 102 19.26 3.95 -12.32
N SER A 103 20.51 4.36 -12.54
CA SER A 103 21.59 3.44 -12.86
C SER A 103 21.86 2.44 -11.73
N LYS A 104 21.83 2.87 -10.46
CA LYS A 104 21.95 1.94 -9.32
C LYS A 104 20.82 0.91 -9.30
N ILE A 105 19.58 1.35 -9.53
CA ILE A 105 18.40 0.47 -9.55
C ILE A 105 18.52 -0.57 -10.68
N VAL A 106 18.90 -0.14 -11.88
CA VAL A 106 19.11 -1.04 -13.03
C VAL A 106 20.21 -2.07 -12.73
N MET A 107 21.22 -1.69 -11.97
CA MET A 107 22.28 -2.59 -11.48
C MET A 107 21.85 -3.47 -10.29
N GLY A 108 20.57 -3.46 -9.91
CA GLY A 108 19.99 -4.32 -8.88
C GLY A 108 20.07 -3.78 -7.45
N ALA A 109 20.45 -2.51 -7.25
CA ALA A 109 20.47 -1.93 -5.91
C ALA A 109 19.04 -1.64 -5.41
N ALA A 110 18.76 -2.01 -4.17
CA ALA A 110 17.53 -1.62 -3.48
C ALA A 110 17.58 -0.13 -3.06
N LEU A 111 16.42 0.51 -3.01
CA LEU A 111 16.29 1.87 -2.50
C LEU A 111 16.59 1.92 -1.00
N THR A 112 17.35 2.93 -0.60
CA THR A 112 17.59 3.25 0.81
C THR A 112 16.59 4.30 1.33
N PRO A 113 16.37 4.40 2.66
CA PRO A 113 15.55 5.47 3.24
C PRO A 113 15.99 6.88 2.82
N THR A 114 17.30 7.12 2.74
CA THR A 114 17.84 8.41 2.28
C THR A 114 17.50 8.70 0.83
N GLU A 115 17.50 7.70 -0.04
CA GLU A 115 17.07 7.87 -1.44
C GLU A 115 15.57 8.13 -1.55
N LEU A 116 14.74 7.54 -0.67
CA LEU A 116 13.31 7.87 -0.59
C LEU A 116 13.07 9.30 -0.15
N ASP A 117 13.78 9.78 0.87
CA ASP A 117 13.69 11.19 1.32
C ASP A 117 14.09 12.16 0.19
N LEU A 118 15.12 11.81 -0.58
CA LEU A 118 15.54 12.58 -1.74
C LEU A 118 14.46 12.61 -2.83
N ILE A 119 13.82 11.48 -3.14
CA ILE A 119 12.72 11.41 -4.13
C ILE A 119 11.50 12.21 -3.64
N ALA A 120 11.22 12.19 -2.34
CA ALA A 120 10.03 12.82 -1.75
C ALA A 120 10.08 14.36 -1.77
N VAL A 121 11.26 14.96 -1.84
CA VAL A 121 11.47 16.42 -1.78
C VAL A 121 11.97 16.93 -3.13
N ALA A 122 11.64 18.16 -3.53
CA ALA A 122 12.29 18.77 -4.69
C ALA A 122 13.79 19.03 -4.40
N PRO A 123 14.73 18.62 -5.27
CA PRO A 123 14.52 18.19 -6.65
C PRO A 123 14.74 16.69 -6.91
N GLY A 124 14.06 15.82 -6.15
CA GLY A 124 14.11 14.37 -6.26
C GLY A 124 13.79 13.76 -7.64
N HIS A 125 13.33 14.59 -8.58
CA HIS A 125 13.09 14.24 -9.97
C HIS A 125 13.75 15.27 -10.89
N PRO A 126 14.14 14.88 -12.12
CA PRO A 126 14.71 15.80 -13.08
C PRO A 126 13.65 16.79 -13.56
N PRO A 127 14.06 17.96 -14.09
CA PRO A 127 13.14 18.90 -14.72
C PRO A 127 12.35 18.23 -15.85
N ILE A 128 11.12 18.69 -16.07
CA ILE A 128 10.24 18.14 -17.10
C ILE A 128 10.82 18.46 -18.48
N PRO A 129 11.14 17.43 -19.30
CA PRO A 129 11.68 17.66 -20.62
C PRO A 129 10.59 18.19 -21.57
N GLU A 130 10.98 19.01 -22.54
CA GLU A 130 10.07 19.52 -23.58
C GLU A 130 9.51 18.39 -24.46
N ARG A 131 10.33 17.36 -24.72
CA ARG A 131 9.96 16.17 -25.47
C ARG A 131 10.16 14.91 -24.63
N VAL A 132 9.13 14.08 -24.58
CA VAL A 132 9.15 12.79 -23.88
C VAL A 132 9.26 11.68 -24.91
N GLY A 133 10.19 10.75 -24.68
CA GLY A 133 10.35 9.54 -25.48
C GLY A 133 10.48 8.30 -24.59
N ASP A 134 10.96 7.22 -25.20
CA ASP A 134 11.08 5.91 -24.54
C ASP A 134 12.02 5.92 -23.34
N THR A 135 12.99 6.84 -23.34
CA THR A 135 13.95 6.99 -22.24
C THR A 135 13.24 7.44 -20.95
N GLU A 136 12.41 8.47 -21.02
CA GLU A 136 11.66 8.98 -19.87
C GLU A 136 10.63 7.95 -19.39
N VAL A 137 9.96 7.24 -20.32
CA VAL A 137 9.03 6.15 -19.99
C VAL A 137 9.75 5.02 -19.25
N ALA A 138 10.95 4.64 -19.70
CA ALA A 138 11.75 3.61 -19.05
C ALA A 138 12.22 4.05 -17.65
N GLN A 139 12.62 5.31 -17.48
CA GLN A 139 13.00 5.87 -16.18
C GLN A 139 11.83 5.87 -15.18
N LEU A 140 10.64 6.29 -15.63
CA LEU A 140 9.40 6.24 -14.86
C LEU A 140 9.09 4.81 -14.38
N ARG A 141 9.13 3.84 -15.30
CA ARG A 141 8.89 2.42 -14.98
C ARG A 141 9.93 1.85 -14.03
N THR A 142 11.20 2.24 -14.19
CA THR A 142 12.32 1.78 -13.36
C THR A 142 12.13 2.23 -11.91
N LEU A 143 11.87 3.53 -11.70
CA LEU A 143 11.65 4.04 -10.35
C LEU A 143 10.35 3.51 -9.74
N THR A 144 9.28 3.39 -10.53
CA THR A 144 8.02 2.76 -10.07
C THR A 144 8.24 1.32 -9.60
N SER A 145 9.05 0.54 -10.33
CA SER A 145 9.38 -0.85 -9.96
C SER A 145 10.17 -0.92 -8.66
N ALA A 146 11.14 -0.01 -8.47
CA ALA A 146 11.91 0.06 -7.23
C ALA A 146 11.07 0.47 -6.02
N LEU A 147 10.18 1.45 -6.18
CA LEU A 147 9.23 1.86 -5.14
C LEU A 147 8.27 0.74 -4.77
N ARG A 148 7.80 -0.03 -5.76
CA ARG A 148 6.95 -1.22 -5.53
C ARG A 148 7.67 -2.30 -4.75
N ALA A 149 8.92 -2.59 -5.09
CA ALA A 149 9.75 -3.54 -4.35
C ALA A 149 9.95 -3.08 -2.89
N TYR A 150 10.14 -1.77 -2.68
CA TYR A 150 10.26 -1.21 -1.34
C TYR A 150 8.95 -1.30 -0.54
N ASP A 151 7.79 -0.98 -1.12
CA ASP A 151 6.45 -1.18 -0.50
C ASP A 151 6.27 -2.63 -0.07
N LEU A 152 6.57 -3.58 -0.96
CA LEU A 152 6.37 -5.01 -0.69
C LEU A 152 7.16 -5.46 0.54
N ALA A 153 8.38 -4.95 0.71
CA ALA A 153 9.27 -5.32 1.80
C ALA A 153 8.98 -4.57 3.12
N HIS A 154 8.55 -3.30 3.08
CA HIS A 154 8.52 -2.42 4.26
C HIS A 154 7.13 -1.85 4.61
N GLY A 155 6.10 -2.15 3.82
CA GLY A 155 4.78 -1.55 3.96
C GLY A 155 4.64 -0.21 3.22
N GLY A 156 3.43 0.11 2.78
CA GLY A 156 3.19 1.26 1.90
C GLY A 156 3.48 2.60 2.58
N GLY A 157 3.27 2.68 3.89
CA GLY A 157 3.59 3.87 4.69
C GLY A 157 5.06 4.29 4.63
N SER A 158 5.97 3.36 4.35
CA SER A 158 7.41 3.62 4.41
C SER A 158 7.96 4.33 3.17
N CYS A 159 7.20 4.42 2.06
CA CYS A 159 7.64 5.07 0.82
C CYS A 159 6.57 5.97 0.18
N ARG A 160 5.46 6.26 0.89
CA ARG A 160 4.31 6.99 0.35
C ARG A 160 4.69 8.35 -0.23
N ASP A 161 5.48 9.15 0.48
CA ASP A 161 5.80 10.51 0.01
C ASP A 161 6.63 10.49 -1.27
N ALA A 162 7.58 9.55 -1.38
CA ALA A 162 8.34 9.32 -2.61
C ALA A 162 7.44 8.85 -3.77
N ILE A 163 6.50 7.93 -3.51
CA ILE A 163 5.51 7.50 -4.50
C ILE A 163 4.70 8.68 -5.02
N LEU A 164 4.19 9.51 -4.12
CA LEU A 164 3.33 10.60 -4.53
C LEU A 164 4.07 11.77 -5.20
N ALA A 165 5.32 12.03 -4.82
CA ALA A 165 6.20 12.93 -5.58
C ALA A 165 6.42 12.38 -6.99
N HIS A 166 6.63 11.07 -7.12
CA HIS A 166 6.79 10.42 -8.41
C HIS A 166 5.51 10.45 -9.26
N VAL A 167 4.32 10.31 -8.66
CA VAL A 167 3.04 10.53 -9.36
C VAL A 167 2.98 11.95 -9.95
N GLN A 168 3.29 12.98 -9.17
CA GLN A 168 3.24 14.37 -9.64
C GLN A 168 4.19 14.62 -10.81
N TRP A 169 5.40 14.06 -10.73
CA TRP A 169 6.35 14.12 -11.83
C TRP A 169 5.83 13.39 -13.07
N ALA A 170 5.32 12.17 -12.91
CA ALA A 170 4.77 11.37 -14.00
C ALA A 170 3.58 12.05 -14.69
N GLU A 171 2.66 12.65 -13.93
CA GLU A 171 1.55 13.43 -14.48
C GLU A 171 2.04 14.68 -15.24
N SER A 172 3.13 15.29 -14.78
CA SER A 172 3.71 16.46 -15.44
C SER A 172 4.30 16.12 -16.82
N LEU A 173 4.81 14.89 -17.02
CA LEU A 173 5.29 14.41 -18.32
C LEU A 173 4.18 14.37 -19.39
N LEU A 174 2.90 14.22 -19.00
CA LEU A 174 1.78 14.23 -19.92
C LEU A 174 1.54 15.60 -20.58
N ASN A 175 2.14 16.67 -20.03
CA ASN A 175 2.06 18.03 -20.58
C ASN A 175 3.18 18.34 -21.60
N SER A 176 4.11 17.41 -21.82
CA SER A 176 5.21 17.55 -22.78
C SER A 176 4.78 17.16 -24.20
N THR A 177 5.63 17.41 -25.18
CA THR A 177 5.42 16.90 -26.55
C THR A 177 5.88 15.43 -26.63
N TYR A 178 5.06 14.56 -27.22
CA TYR A 178 5.40 13.16 -27.49
C TYR A 178 4.69 12.69 -28.77
N SER A 179 5.18 11.63 -29.39
CA SER A 179 4.54 11.05 -30.58
C SER A 179 3.35 10.17 -30.20
N ASP A 180 2.49 9.88 -31.18
CA ASP A 180 1.33 9.01 -31.00
C ASP A 180 1.73 7.59 -30.58
N GLU A 181 2.92 7.12 -30.94
CA GLU A 181 3.46 5.82 -30.53
C GLU A 181 3.99 5.82 -29.07
N VAL A 182 4.40 6.97 -28.54
CA VAL A 182 4.88 7.10 -27.15
C VAL A 182 3.70 7.26 -26.19
N ARG A 183 2.63 7.93 -26.62
CA ARG A 183 1.48 8.27 -25.77
C ARG A 183 0.87 7.07 -25.01
N PRO A 184 0.53 5.93 -25.64
CA PRO A 184 -0.02 4.77 -24.91
C PRO A 184 0.96 4.21 -23.87
N ARG A 185 2.25 4.18 -24.18
CA ARG A 185 3.30 3.66 -23.28
C ARG A 185 3.52 4.56 -22.08
N LEU A 186 3.46 5.88 -22.29
CA LEU A 186 3.52 6.90 -21.24
C LEU A 186 2.28 6.81 -20.34
N LEU A 187 1.06 6.78 -20.90
CA LEU A 187 -0.18 6.62 -20.14
C LEU A 187 -0.18 5.35 -19.30
N SER A 188 0.25 4.22 -19.88
CA SER A 188 0.39 2.97 -19.13
C SER A 188 1.42 3.09 -18.00
N ALA A 189 2.56 3.73 -18.21
CA ALA A 189 3.56 3.95 -17.16
C ALA A 189 3.04 4.89 -16.04
N VAL A 190 2.28 5.93 -16.38
CA VAL A 190 1.62 6.82 -15.42
C VAL A 190 0.57 6.05 -14.61
N ALA A 191 -0.19 5.17 -15.26
CA ALA A 191 -1.16 4.31 -14.59
C ALA A 191 -0.50 3.36 -13.58
N GLU A 192 0.72 2.87 -13.85
CA GLU A 192 1.42 1.98 -12.92
C GLU A 192 1.78 2.68 -11.61
N ILE A 193 2.29 3.91 -11.66
CA ILE A 193 2.63 4.66 -10.45
C ILE A 193 1.37 5.14 -9.71
N LYS A 194 0.30 5.50 -10.42
CA LYS A 194 -1.01 5.79 -9.81
C LYS A 194 -1.60 4.54 -9.14
N THR A 195 -1.44 3.37 -9.75
CA THR A 195 -1.87 2.10 -9.16
C THR A 195 -1.12 1.81 -7.86
N LEU A 196 0.20 2.03 -7.85
CA LEU A 196 1.01 1.91 -6.63
C LEU A 196 0.61 2.92 -5.55
N ALA A 197 0.34 4.18 -5.91
CA ALA A 197 -0.16 5.19 -4.99
C ALA A 197 -1.53 4.80 -4.40
N GLY A 198 -2.43 4.30 -5.23
CA GLY A 198 -3.74 3.82 -4.81
C GLY A 198 -3.65 2.59 -3.89
N TRP A 199 -2.78 1.64 -4.20
CA TRP A 199 -2.52 0.47 -3.36
C TRP A 199 -1.93 0.85 -2.01
N THR A 200 -0.97 1.77 -2.00
CA THR A 200 -0.35 2.28 -0.77
C THR A 200 -1.37 3.02 0.10
N ALA A 201 -2.23 3.84 -0.51
CA ALA A 201 -3.34 4.48 0.20
C ALA A 201 -4.31 3.44 0.80
N HIS A 202 -4.62 2.37 0.07
CA HIS A 202 -5.44 1.27 0.58
C HIS A 202 -4.78 0.55 1.75
N ASP A 203 -3.47 0.29 1.67
CA ASP A 203 -2.70 -0.35 2.76
C ASP A 203 -2.70 0.45 4.06
N LEU A 204 -2.89 1.77 3.96
CA LEU A 204 -2.96 2.73 5.07
C LEU A 204 -4.40 3.09 5.48
N GLY A 205 -5.41 2.41 4.94
CA GLY A 205 -6.82 2.70 5.26
C GLY A 205 -7.37 4.00 4.64
N LEU A 206 -6.64 4.67 3.73
CA LEU A 206 -7.06 5.89 3.06
C LEU A 206 -7.95 5.58 1.84
N ALA A 207 -9.12 4.99 2.08
CA ALA A 207 -9.99 4.45 1.02
C ALA A 207 -10.42 5.48 -0.04
N GLY A 208 -10.61 6.75 0.36
CA GLY A 208 -10.95 7.83 -0.58
C GLY A 208 -9.81 8.16 -1.55
N GLU A 209 -8.57 8.22 -1.05
CA GLU A 209 -7.38 8.42 -1.90
C GLU A 209 -7.11 7.21 -2.78
N ALA A 210 -7.27 6.00 -2.24
CA ALA A 210 -7.14 4.76 -2.99
C ALA A 210 -8.06 4.76 -4.23
N ARG A 211 -9.36 5.01 -4.02
CA ARG A 211 -10.33 5.10 -5.12
C ARG A 211 -9.99 6.21 -6.12
N ARG A 212 -9.49 7.36 -5.67
CA ARG A 212 -9.11 8.46 -6.56
C ARG A 212 -7.98 8.05 -7.51
N TYR A 213 -6.88 7.55 -6.97
CA TYR A 213 -5.71 7.16 -7.79
C TYR A 213 -6.01 5.96 -8.68
N LEU A 214 -6.69 4.93 -8.15
CA LEU A 214 -7.08 3.76 -8.94
C LEU A 214 -8.08 4.13 -10.04
N GLY A 215 -9.07 4.99 -9.75
CA GLY A 215 -10.00 5.47 -10.76
C GLY A 215 -9.34 6.32 -11.85
N GLN A 216 -8.28 7.08 -11.52
CA GLN A 216 -7.44 7.76 -12.52
C GLN A 216 -6.68 6.73 -13.36
N ALA A 217 -6.05 5.73 -12.73
CA ALA A 217 -5.31 4.68 -13.42
C ALA A 217 -6.19 3.88 -14.39
N VAL A 218 -7.44 3.55 -14.04
CA VAL A 218 -8.38 2.88 -14.97
C VAL A 218 -8.60 3.71 -16.24
N ARG A 219 -8.76 5.03 -16.12
CA ARG A 219 -8.93 5.90 -17.29
C ARG A 219 -7.67 5.91 -18.14
N ASP A 220 -6.51 6.04 -17.51
CA ASP A 220 -5.22 6.07 -18.20
C ASP A 220 -4.95 4.73 -18.93
N THR A 221 -5.28 3.58 -18.35
CA THR A 221 -5.08 2.26 -19.00
C THR A 221 -6.07 2.02 -20.15
N GLN A 222 -7.31 2.50 -20.01
CA GLN A 222 -8.30 2.46 -21.10
C GLN A 222 -7.86 3.33 -22.27
N GLU A 223 -7.41 4.54 -22.00
CA GLU A 223 -6.91 5.45 -23.02
C GLU A 223 -5.60 4.96 -23.67
N ALA A 224 -4.76 4.25 -22.91
CA ALA A 224 -3.60 3.56 -23.44
C ALA A 224 -3.94 2.32 -24.28
N GLY A 225 -5.20 1.86 -24.30
CA GLY A 225 -5.58 0.62 -24.98
C GLY A 225 -4.90 -0.62 -24.40
N ASN A 226 -4.62 -0.65 -23.09
CA ASN A 226 -3.97 -1.78 -22.42
C ASN A 226 -4.99 -2.52 -21.52
N PRO A 227 -5.69 -3.56 -22.04
CA PRO A 227 -6.69 -4.31 -21.29
C PRO A 227 -6.09 -5.15 -20.16
N ALA A 228 -4.88 -5.70 -20.35
CA ALA A 228 -4.14 -6.43 -19.31
C ALA A 228 -3.93 -5.56 -18.06
N HIS A 229 -3.38 -4.36 -18.26
CA HIS A 229 -3.16 -3.43 -17.16
C HIS A 229 -4.51 -2.95 -16.56
N SER A 230 -5.53 -2.71 -17.39
CA SER A 230 -6.87 -2.33 -16.90
C SER A 230 -7.46 -3.36 -15.94
N ALA A 231 -7.31 -4.66 -16.23
CA ALA A 231 -7.75 -5.74 -15.34
C ALA A 231 -7.04 -5.71 -13.97
N ILE A 232 -5.74 -5.38 -13.92
CA ILE A 232 -4.98 -5.24 -12.67
C ILE A 232 -5.47 -4.05 -11.85
N VAL A 233 -5.68 -2.90 -12.50
CA VAL A 233 -6.19 -1.72 -11.78
C VAL A 233 -7.60 -1.99 -11.22
N LEU A 234 -8.45 -2.69 -11.97
CA LEU A 234 -9.78 -3.12 -11.54
C LEU A 234 -9.71 -4.11 -10.38
N PHE A 235 -8.75 -5.03 -10.38
CA PHE A 235 -8.46 -5.84 -9.19
C PHE A 235 -8.15 -4.96 -7.98
N HIS A 236 -7.19 -4.03 -8.08
CA HIS A 236 -6.83 -3.18 -6.95
C HIS A 236 -8.03 -2.37 -6.46
N LEU A 237 -8.87 -1.87 -7.38
CA LEU A 237 -10.08 -1.12 -7.06
C LEU A 237 -11.11 -2.00 -6.33
N GLY A 238 -11.28 -3.25 -6.74
CA GLY A 238 -12.14 -4.23 -6.08
C GLY A 238 -11.64 -4.69 -4.71
N ARG A 239 -10.32 -4.68 -4.48
CA ARG A 239 -9.75 -4.98 -3.16
C ARG A 239 -10.10 -3.95 -2.09
N VAL A 240 -10.28 -2.68 -2.48
CA VAL A 240 -10.66 -1.60 -1.55
C VAL A 240 -11.97 -1.90 -0.81
N PRO A 241 -13.12 -2.08 -1.48
CA PRO A 241 -14.37 -2.41 -0.80
C PRO A 241 -14.35 -3.80 -0.15
N LEU A 242 -13.67 -4.79 -0.75
CA LEU A 242 -13.60 -6.14 -0.18
C LEU A 242 -12.98 -6.15 1.23
N ASP A 243 -11.88 -5.45 1.42
CA ASP A 243 -11.20 -5.35 2.73
C ASP A 243 -11.90 -4.40 3.71
N ASN A 244 -12.87 -3.61 3.23
CA ASN A 244 -13.71 -2.72 4.04
C ASN A 244 -15.12 -3.31 4.27
N GLY A 245 -15.31 -4.61 4.02
CA GLY A 245 -16.55 -5.31 4.34
C GLY A 245 -17.67 -5.22 3.29
N ASP A 246 -17.39 -4.72 2.08
CA ASP A 246 -18.33 -4.72 0.96
C ASP A 246 -17.89 -5.66 -0.17
N PRO A 247 -18.10 -6.99 -0.02
CA PRO A 247 -17.77 -7.95 -1.07
C PRO A 247 -18.71 -7.84 -2.29
N ARG A 248 -19.88 -7.21 -2.17
CA ARG A 248 -20.81 -7.02 -3.31
C ARG A 248 -20.29 -5.97 -4.27
N GLU A 249 -19.78 -4.85 -3.75
CA GLU A 249 -19.13 -3.84 -4.57
C GLU A 249 -17.83 -4.39 -5.18
N ALA A 250 -17.05 -5.14 -4.40
CA ALA A 250 -15.83 -5.78 -4.89
C ALA A 250 -16.06 -6.69 -6.11
N LEU A 251 -17.08 -7.54 -6.07
CA LEU A 251 -17.42 -8.42 -7.19
C LEU A 251 -17.70 -7.66 -8.49
N LYS A 252 -18.32 -6.49 -8.43
CA LYS A 252 -18.57 -5.67 -9.63
C LYS A 252 -17.25 -5.29 -10.32
N PHE A 253 -16.25 -4.91 -9.53
CA PHE A 253 -14.93 -4.54 -10.06
C PHE A 253 -14.17 -5.76 -10.59
N PHE A 254 -14.23 -6.90 -9.91
CA PHE A 254 -13.59 -8.12 -10.39
C PHE A 254 -14.24 -8.63 -11.69
N GLN A 255 -15.56 -8.62 -11.78
CA GLN A 255 -16.29 -9.01 -12.99
C GLN A 255 -16.06 -8.03 -14.16
N LEU A 256 -15.97 -6.73 -13.89
CA LEU A 256 -15.57 -5.76 -14.90
C LEU A 256 -14.12 -6.01 -15.34
N GLY A 257 -13.24 -6.32 -14.40
CA GLY A 257 -11.87 -6.71 -14.69
C GLY A 257 -11.80 -7.98 -15.53
N GLN A 258 -12.70 -8.94 -15.35
CA GLN A 258 -12.72 -10.18 -16.11
C GLN A 258 -12.92 -9.94 -17.60
N ILE A 259 -13.73 -8.95 -17.97
CA ILE A 259 -13.91 -8.53 -19.36
C ILE A 259 -12.56 -8.05 -19.91
N ALA A 260 -11.87 -7.17 -19.19
CA ALA A 260 -10.55 -6.68 -19.59
C ALA A 260 -9.48 -7.80 -19.62
N ALA A 261 -9.54 -8.77 -18.70
CA ALA A 261 -8.66 -9.93 -18.69
C ALA A 261 -8.86 -10.81 -19.93
N GLN A 262 -10.11 -11.07 -20.30
CA GLN A 262 -10.45 -11.79 -21.53
C GLN A 262 -10.03 -11.04 -22.79
N ASP A 263 -10.25 -9.72 -22.84
CA ASP A 263 -9.82 -8.86 -23.95
C ASP A 263 -8.29 -8.84 -24.11
N SER A 264 -7.56 -9.00 -23.00
CA SER A 264 -6.09 -9.14 -23.01
C SER A 264 -5.60 -10.49 -23.52
N ARG A 265 -6.50 -11.49 -23.65
CA ARG A 265 -6.19 -12.88 -24.02
C ARG A 265 -5.17 -13.56 -23.10
N SER A 266 -5.08 -13.12 -21.86
CA SER A 266 -4.20 -13.70 -20.85
C SER A 266 -4.98 -14.64 -19.93
N SER A 267 -4.76 -15.95 -20.03
CA SER A 267 -5.33 -16.92 -19.07
C SER A 267 -4.86 -16.64 -17.64
N LEU A 268 -3.63 -16.12 -17.47
CA LEU A 268 -3.13 -15.71 -16.15
C LEU A 268 -3.95 -14.55 -15.56
N ALA A 269 -4.34 -13.58 -16.39
CA ALA A 269 -5.21 -12.48 -15.98
C ALA A 269 -6.60 -12.98 -15.55
N VAL A 270 -7.16 -13.91 -16.33
CA VAL A 270 -8.48 -14.50 -16.06
C VAL A 270 -8.44 -15.30 -14.76
N ALA A 271 -7.43 -16.14 -14.57
CA ALA A 271 -7.20 -16.90 -13.35
C ALA A 271 -7.11 -15.98 -12.13
N PHE A 272 -6.34 -14.89 -12.25
CA PHE A 272 -6.14 -13.93 -11.16
C PHE A 272 -7.44 -13.30 -10.69
N LEU A 273 -8.31 -12.88 -11.62
CA LEU A 273 -9.58 -12.28 -11.24
C LEU A 273 -10.60 -13.30 -10.75
N LEU A 274 -10.65 -14.51 -11.33
CA LEU A 274 -11.46 -15.61 -10.80
C LEU A 274 -11.10 -15.94 -9.34
N ALA A 275 -9.81 -15.97 -9.00
CA ALA A 275 -9.37 -16.21 -7.63
C ALA A 275 -9.89 -15.14 -6.66
N ASN A 276 -9.95 -13.87 -7.11
CA ASN A 276 -10.45 -12.78 -6.28
C ASN A 276 -11.98 -12.68 -6.24
N GLU A 277 -12.67 -13.09 -7.32
CA GLU A 277 -14.12 -13.33 -7.28
C GLU A 277 -14.46 -14.43 -6.26
N ALA A 278 -13.70 -15.52 -6.26
CA ALA A 278 -13.87 -16.61 -5.29
C ALA A 278 -13.75 -16.11 -3.85
N VAL A 279 -12.75 -15.29 -3.56
CA VAL A 279 -12.57 -14.64 -2.25
C VAL A 279 -13.80 -13.79 -1.91
N ALA A 280 -14.30 -12.97 -2.84
CA ALA A 280 -15.46 -12.12 -2.58
C ALA A 280 -16.75 -12.94 -2.35
N TYR A 281 -16.98 -14.01 -3.11
CA TYR A 281 -18.09 -14.95 -2.86
C TYR A 281 -17.96 -15.62 -1.48
N ALA A 282 -16.75 -15.99 -1.05
CA ALA A 282 -16.52 -16.54 0.28
C ALA A 282 -16.90 -15.55 1.38
N HIS A 283 -16.54 -14.26 1.22
CA HIS A 283 -16.93 -13.20 2.15
C HIS A 283 -18.45 -12.91 2.15
N GLN A 284 -19.17 -13.25 1.09
CA GLN A 284 -20.65 -13.22 1.07
C GLN A 284 -21.31 -14.44 1.71
N GLY A 285 -20.54 -15.49 2.03
CA GLY A 285 -21.04 -16.77 2.47
C GLY A 285 -21.56 -17.67 1.34
N ASP A 286 -21.37 -17.31 0.07
CA ASP A 286 -21.74 -18.16 -1.07
C ASP A 286 -20.63 -19.17 -1.37
N GLY A 287 -20.57 -20.22 -0.54
CA GLY A 287 -19.55 -21.27 -0.66
C GLY A 287 -19.58 -22.00 -2.01
N ARG A 288 -20.76 -22.12 -2.64
CA ARG A 288 -20.88 -22.78 -3.94
C ARG A 288 -20.21 -21.97 -5.04
N GLN A 289 -20.51 -20.67 -5.11
CA GLN A 289 -19.88 -19.78 -6.10
C GLN A 289 -18.38 -19.62 -5.81
N ALA A 290 -18.00 -19.50 -4.54
CA ALA A 290 -16.60 -19.40 -4.14
C ALA A 290 -15.76 -20.58 -4.63
N VAL A 291 -16.18 -21.81 -4.34
CA VAL A 291 -15.46 -23.02 -4.78
C VAL A 291 -15.49 -23.18 -6.30
N THR A 292 -16.58 -22.79 -6.96
CA THR A 292 -16.68 -22.85 -8.43
C THR A 292 -15.71 -21.88 -9.09
N ALA A 293 -15.68 -20.63 -8.64
CA ALA A 293 -14.77 -19.61 -9.14
C ALA A 293 -13.30 -19.98 -8.86
N LEU A 294 -13.01 -20.52 -7.66
CA LEU A 294 -11.66 -20.96 -7.31
C LEU A 294 -11.15 -22.09 -8.21
N ARG A 295 -11.98 -23.12 -8.46
CA ARG A 295 -11.60 -24.20 -9.39
C ARG A 295 -11.32 -23.69 -10.79
N ARG A 296 -12.16 -22.79 -11.30
CA ARG A 296 -11.92 -22.16 -12.60
C ARG A 296 -10.63 -21.34 -12.61
N ALA A 297 -10.28 -20.69 -11.49
CA ALA A 297 -9.01 -19.98 -11.36
C ALA A 297 -7.81 -20.95 -11.42
N GLU A 298 -7.88 -22.06 -10.69
CA GLU A 298 -6.85 -23.13 -10.71
C GLU A 298 -6.72 -23.73 -12.12
N ASP A 299 -7.84 -24.01 -12.81
CA ASP A 299 -7.84 -24.51 -14.18
C ASP A 299 -7.20 -23.51 -15.15
N GLU A 300 -7.63 -22.24 -15.15
CA GLU A 300 -7.06 -21.20 -16.04
C GLU A 300 -5.57 -20.97 -15.75
N PHE A 301 -5.16 -21.03 -14.48
CA PHE A 301 -3.74 -20.92 -14.11
C PHE A 301 -2.92 -22.07 -14.67
N ALA A 302 -3.43 -23.31 -14.61
CA ALA A 302 -2.76 -24.49 -15.16
C ALA A 302 -2.63 -24.43 -16.69
N HIS A 303 -3.55 -23.74 -17.37
CA HIS A 303 -3.48 -23.50 -18.82
C HIS A 303 -2.66 -22.26 -19.19
N ALA A 304 -2.34 -21.40 -18.23
CA ALA A 304 -1.59 -20.19 -18.49
C ALA A 304 -0.17 -20.53 -18.93
N ASN A 305 0.22 -20.02 -20.09
CA ASN A 305 1.61 -20.02 -20.48
C ASN A 305 2.34 -18.96 -19.65
N LEU A 306 3.13 -19.39 -18.66
CA LEU A 306 3.89 -18.48 -17.81
C LEU A 306 5.01 -17.75 -18.58
N ASP A 307 5.34 -18.23 -19.80
CA ASP A 307 6.23 -17.55 -20.75
C ASP A 307 5.51 -16.49 -21.61
N ASP A 308 4.19 -16.27 -21.42
CA ASP A 308 3.46 -15.23 -22.14
C ASP A 308 3.94 -13.81 -21.78
N GLN A 309 3.83 -12.93 -22.79
CA GLN A 309 4.36 -11.56 -22.80
C GLN A 309 3.54 -10.56 -21.95
N HIS A 310 3.00 -10.98 -20.80
CA HIS A 310 2.19 -10.13 -19.91
C HIS A 310 2.90 -9.87 -18.57
N PRO A 311 3.98 -9.04 -18.58
CA PRO A 311 4.80 -8.78 -17.41
C PRO A 311 4.05 -8.08 -16.27
N GLU A 312 2.85 -7.57 -16.53
CA GLU A 312 1.98 -7.02 -15.51
C GLU A 312 1.43 -8.11 -14.60
N PHE A 313 1.05 -9.29 -15.10
CA PHE A 313 0.48 -10.36 -14.26
C PHE A 313 1.54 -11.30 -13.69
N THR A 314 2.60 -11.60 -14.43
CA THR A 314 3.66 -12.53 -14.00
C THR A 314 4.40 -12.06 -12.75
N ARG A 315 4.38 -10.76 -12.44
CA ARG A 315 4.99 -10.20 -11.22
C ARG A 315 4.12 -10.27 -9.97
N PHE A 316 2.79 -10.33 -10.13
CA PHE A 316 1.86 -10.28 -9.00
C PHE A 316 1.19 -11.62 -8.72
N PHE A 317 1.12 -12.50 -9.71
CA PHE A 317 0.33 -13.72 -9.62
C PHE A 317 1.14 -14.94 -10.05
N ASP A 318 1.74 -15.57 -9.05
CA ASP A 318 2.42 -16.86 -9.14
C ASP A 318 1.61 -17.94 -8.39
N GLN A 319 2.16 -19.16 -8.33
CA GLN A 319 1.53 -20.28 -7.63
C GLN A 319 1.29 -19.97 -6.15
N ILE A 320 2.22 -19.27 -5.49
CA ILE A 320 2.09 -18.89 -4.07
C ILE A 320 0.91 -17.93 -3.86
N ALA A 321 0.73 -16.98 -4.78
CA ALA A 321 -0.40 -16.05 -4.75
C ALA A 321 -1.73 -16.76 -4.99
N LEU A 322 -1.79 -17.73 -5.92
CA LEU A 322 -2.98 -18.57 -6.15
C LEU A 322 -3.32 -19.41 -4.91
N ASP A 323 -2.33 -20.09 -4.33
CA ASP A 323 -2.50 -20.91 -3.13
C ASP A 323 -2.95 -20.06 -1.94
N THR A 324 -2.41 -18.85 -1.81
CA THR A 324 -2.82 -17.88 -0.79
C THR A 324 -4.27 -17.43 -0.98
N ALA A 325 -4.72 -17.19 -2.21
CA ALA A 325 -6.11 -16.86 -2.50
C ALA A 325 -7.04 -18.05 -2.19
N ALA A 326 -6.65 -19.27 -2.56
CA ALA A 326 -7.37 -20.50 -2.25
C ALA A 326 -7.50 -20.72 -0.72
N ALA A 327 -6.39 -20.55 -0.01
CA ALA A 327 -6.34 -20.62 1.44
C ALA A 327 -7.26 -19.57 2.08
N ARG A 328 -7.29 -18.34 1.56
CA ARG A 328 -8.20 -17.29 2.04
C ARG A 328 -9.68 -17.65 1.84
N VAL A 329 -10.05 -18.19 0.67
CA VAL A 329 -11.41 -18.67 0.39
C VAL A 329 -11.83 -19.70 1.43
N HIS A 330 -11.00 -20.73 1.63
CA HIS A 330 -11.28 -21.80 2.58
C HIS A 330 -11.27 -21.33 4.03
N SER A 331 -10.39 -20.39 4.40
CA SER A 331 -10.35 -19.81 5.75
C SER A 331 -11.66 -19.08 6.07
N GLN A 332 -12.16 -18.27 5.12
CA GLN A 332 -13.39 -17.51 5.29
C GLN A 332 -14.62 -18.42 5.39
N LEU A 333 -14.74 -19.42 4.51
CA LEU A 333 -15.82 -20.42 4.60
C LEU A 333 -15.68 -21.32 5.84
N GLY A 334 -14.44 -21.58 6.24
CA GLY A 334 -14.06 -22.38 7.39
C GLY A 334 -14.60 -21.83 8.70
N LEU A 335 -14.89 -20.53 8.79
CA LEU A 335 -15.54 -19.94 9.97
C LEU A 335 -16.89 -20.62 10.29
N GLY A 336 -17.60 -21.14 9.28
CA GLY A 336 -18.89 -21.83 9.42
C GLY A 336 -18.91 -23.32 9.03
N ASP A 337 -17.94 -23.82 8.26
CA ASP A 337 -17.89 -25.22 7.80
C ASP A 337 -16.53 -25.87 8.16
N PRO A 338 -16.51 -26.89 9.05
CA PRO A 338 -15.28 -27.59 9.43
C PRO A 338 -14.49 -28.18 8.26
N ARG A 339 -15.15 -28.63 7.18
CA ARG A 339 -14.46 -29.21 6.01
C ARG A 339 -13.61 -28.17 5.29
N HIS A 340 -14.11 -26.94 5.21
CA HIS A 340 -13.34 -25.83 4.65
C HIS A 340 -12.23 -25.37 5.60
N ARG A 341 -12.44 -25.50 6.92
CA ARG A 341 -11.40 -25.23 7.92
C ARG A 341 -10.22 -26.19 7.80
N GLU A 342 -10.47 -27.48 7.64
CA GLU A 342 -9.45 -28.51 7.42
C GLU A 342 -8.63 -28.22 6.15
N GLU A 343 -9.31 -27.92 5.04
CA GLU A 343 -8.66 -27.55 3.78
C GLU A 343 -7.81 -26.28 3.91
N ALA A 344 -8.32 -25.26 4.64
CA ALA A 344 -7.57 -24.05 4.90
C ALA A 344 -6.27 -24.33 5.67
N ILE A 345 -6.33 -25.12 6.74
CA ILE A 345 -5.16 -25.51 7.55
C ILE A 345 -4.13 -26.24 6.68
N SER A 346 -4.58 -27.20 5.86
CA SER A 346 -3.73 -27.96 4.95
C SER A 346 -3.02 -27.07 3.93
N ARG A 347 -3.77 -26.19 3.25
CA ARG A 347 -3.20 -25.26 2.26
C ARG A 347 -2.24 -24.27 2.90
N LEU A 348 -2.65 -23.58 3.96
CA LEU A 348 -1.83 -22.60 4.66
C LEU A 348 -0.52 -23.19 5.18
N SER A 349 -0.57 -24.40 5.75
CA SER A 349 0.62 -25.08 6.27
C SER A 349 1.62 -25.39 5.14
N ARG A 350 1.16 -25.89 4.00
CA ARG A 350 2.00 -26.14 2.82
C ARG A 350 2.59 -24.84 2.27
N THR A 351 1.75 -23.84 2.01
CA THR A 351 2.19 -22.55 1.48
C THR A 351 3.22 -21.88 2.39
N LEU A 352 3.06 -21.93 3.71
CA LEU A 352 4.02 -21.36 4.66
C LEU A 352 5.35 -22.10 4.75
N ALA A 353 5.37 -23.41 4.46
CA ALA A 353 6.58 -24.22 4.44
C ALA A 353 7.47 -23.90 3.24
N ASP A 354 6.86 -23.64 2.08
CA ASP A 354 7.57 -23.39 0.82
C ASP A 354 7.80 -21.89 0.53
N MET A 355 7.24 -21.00 1.37
CA MET A 355 7.27 -19.55 1.13
C MET A 355 8.68 -18.95 1.22
N PRO A 356 9.19 -18.26 0.16
CA PRO A 356 10.48 -17.58 0.20
C PRO A 356 10.52 -16.41 1.20
N SER A 357 11.71 -16.08 1.70
CA SER A 357 11.93 -15.02 2.70
C SER A 357 11.47 -13.62 2.27
N GLY A 358 11.37 -13.35 0.96
CA GLY A 358 10.89 -12.07 0.42
C GLY A 358 9.38 -11.80 0.55
N HIS A 359 8.59 -12.76 1.04
CA HIS A 359 7.12 -12.67 1.09
C HIS A 359 6.57 -12.29 2.47
N GLY A 360 7.27 -11.43 3.22
CA GLY A 360 6.93 -11.09 4.62
C GLY A 360 5.45 -10.71 4.83
N ARG A 361 4.89 -9.85 3.97
CA ARG A 361 3.48 -9.43 4.06
C ARG A 361 2.51 -10.59 3.84
N GLN A 362 2.73 -11.43 2.83
CA GLN A 362 1.88 -12.60 2.58
C GLN A 362 2.02 -13.64 3.69
N ARG A 363 3.24 -13.84 4.22
CA ARG A 363 3.50 -14.71 5.37
C ARG A 363 2.67 -14.29 6.59
N ALA A 364 2.62 -12.99 6.88
CA ALA A 364 1.84 -12.46 7.99
C ALA A 364 0.33 -12.74 7.84
N PHE A 365 -0.25 -12.53 6.64
CA PHE A 365 -1.64 -12.90 6.36
C PHE A 365 -1.89 -14.40 6.57
N ASN A 366 -1.03 -15.25 6.00
CA ASN A 366 -1.20 -16.70 6.07
C ASN A 366 -1.06 -17.22 7.51
N LEU A 367 -0.15 -16.67 8.32
CA LEU A 367 -0.03 -17.01 9.74
C LEU A 367 -1.28 -16.59 10.53
N ALA A 368 -1.84 -15.40 10.28
CA ALA A 368 -3.06 -14.94 10.94
C ALA A 368 -4.26 -15.85 10.64
N TRP A 369 -4.46 -16.22 9.37
CA TRP A 369 -5.52 -17.14 8.97
C TRP A 369 -5.29 -18.56 9.50
N LEU A 370 -4.04 -19.04 9.51
CA LEU A 370 -3.73 -20.37 10.02
C LEU A 370 -3.97 -20.44 11.53
N ALA A 371 -3.53 -19.44 12.29
CA ALA A 371 -3.82 -19.34 13.72
C ALA A 371 -5.33 -19.36 13.99
N THR A 372 -6.09 -18.55 13.24
CA THR A 372 -7.56 -18.49 13.34
C THR A 372 -8.18 -19.86 13.10
N CYS A 373 -7.83 -20.51 11.98
CA CYS A 373 -8.41 -21.81 11.63
C CYS A 373 -8.01 -22.88 12.66
N THR A 374 -6.76 -22.89 13.11
CA THR A 374 -6.23 -23.87 14.07
C THR A 374 -6.90 -23.75 15.44
N LEU A 375 -7.11 -22.52 15.94
CA LEU A 375 -7.85 -22.30 17.19
C LEU A 375 -9.30 -22.75 17.06
N ALA A 376 -9.94 -22.42 15.93
CA ALA A 376 -11.33 -22.79 15.69
C ALA A 376 -11.52 -24.30 15.47
N ASP A 377 -10.47 -25.03 15.10
CA ASP A 377 -10.45 -26.50 14.99
C ASP A 377 -10.24 -27.19 16.36
N GLY A 378 -9.82 -26.43 17.37
CA GLY A 378 -9.63 -26.91 18.74
C GLY A 378 -8.19 -27.27 19.10
N ASP A 379 -7.23 -27.18 18.19
CA ASP A 379 -5.80 -27.29 18.53
C ASP A 379 -5.29 -25.96 19.12
N LEU A 380 -5.65 -25.76 20.39
CA LEU A 380 -5.41 -24.53 21.12
C LEU A 380 -3.91 -24.20 21.26
N ALA A 381 -3.07 -25.20 21.52
CA ALA A 381 -1.64 -25.00 21.76
C ALA A 381 -0.91 -24.58 20.47
N THR A 382 -1.18 -25.27 19.36
CA THR A 382 -0.61 -24.91 18.06
C THR A 382 -1.15 -23.56 17.60
N GLY A 383 -2.44 -23.30 17.77
CA GLY A 383 -3.07 -22.03 17.41
C GLY A 383 -2.44 -20.83 18.15
N VAL A 384 -2.14 -20.96 19.44
CA VAL A 384 -1.41 -19.91 20.19
C VAL A 384 0.00 -19.68 19.64
N ARG A 385 0.74 -20.77 19.41
CA ARG A 385 2.11 -20.68 18.87
C ARG A 385 2.14 -19.96 17.51
N ILE A 386 1.23 -20.32 16.61
CA ILE A 386 1.12 -19.70 15.28
C ILE A 386 0.61 -18.25 15.40
N GLY A 387 -0.33 -18.00 16.31
CA GLY A 387 -0.83 -16.65 16.59
C GLY A 387 0.27 -15.69 17.03
N ASN A 388 1.18 -16.13 17.89
CA ASN A 388 2.34 -15.32 18.29
C ASN A 388 3.29 -15.05 17.11
N GLN A 389 3.53 -16.05 16.25
CA GLN A 389 4.30 -15.85 15.00
C GLN A 389 3.62 -14.84 14.08
N ALA A 390 2.29 -14.83 14.01
CA ALA A 390 1.53 -13.85 13.24
C ALA A 390 1.72 -12.44 13.81
N LEU A 391 1.63 -12.27 15.14
CA LEU A 391 1.85 -10.97 15.79
C LEU A 391 3.25 -10.42 15.54
N ASP A 392 4.28 -11.26 15.62
CA ASP A 392 5.66 -10.86 15.36
C ASP A 392 5.83 -10.40 13.90
N ALA A 393 5.30 -11.16 12.93
CA ALA A 393 5.35 -10.80 11.52
C ALA A 393 4.57 -9.50 11.20
N VAL A 394 3.42 -9.28 11.85
CA VAL A 394 2.60 -8.07 11.65
C VAL A 394 3.30 -6.82 12.21
N ARG A 395 4.03 -6.93 13.33
CA ARG A 395 4.76 -5.79 13.93
C ARG A 395 5.87 -5.24 13.03
N GLU A 396 6.44 -6.07 12.17
CA GLU A 396 7.51 -5.67 11.24
C GLU A 396 6.99 -4.87 10.03
N ILE A 397 5.68 -4.90 9.76
CA ILE A 397 5.11 -4.39 8.52
C ILE A 397 4.08 -3.30 8.80
N LYS A 398 4.31 -2.09 8.27
CA LYS A 398 3.36 -0.98 8.36
C LYS A 398 2.18 -1.18 7.39
N SER A 399 1.13 -1.85 7.85
CA SER A 399 -0.09 -2.14 7.07
C SER A 399 -1.33 -2.22 7.96
N THR A 400 -2.31 -1.34 7.74
CA THR A 400 -3.62 -1.39 8.42
C THR A 400 -4.40 -2.64 8.02
N ARG A 401 -4.22 -3.12 6.79
CA ARG A 401 -4.89 -4.33 6.30
C ARG A 401 -4.45 -5.59 7.04
N LEU A 402 -3.18 -5.70 7.40
CA LEU A 402 -2.70 -6.82 8.21
C LEU A 402 -3.36 -6.83 9.59
N LEU A 403 -3.58 -5.65 10.18
CA LEU A 403 -4.30 -5.52 11.45
C LEU A 403 -5.76 -5.94 11.33
N HIS A 404 -6.43 -5.62 10.22
CA HIS A 404 -7.79 -6.11 9.96
C HIS A 404 -7.83 -7.64 9.81
N ALA A 405 -6.80 -8.25 9.21
CA ALA A 405 -6.74 -9.71 9.08
C ALA A 405 -6.58 -10.46 10.41
N LEU A 406 -6.24 -9.76 11.50
CA LEU A 406 -6.23 -10.34 12.86
C LEU A 406 -7.61 -10.33 13.53
N GLU A 407 -8.62 -9.66 12.97
CA GLU A 407 -9.96 -9.60 13.57
C GLU A 407 -10.59 -10.99 13.80
N PRO A 408 -10.57 -11.93 12.83
CA PRO A 408 -11.10 -13.27 13.07
C PRO A 408 -10.37 -14.02 14.18
N LEU A 409 -9.05 -13.81 14.32
CA LEU A 409 -8.25 -14.40 15.38
C LEU A 409 -8.66 -13.87 16.76
N GLU A 410 -8.91 -12.57 16.87
CA GLU A 410 -9.42 -11.95 18.10
C GLU A 410 -10.77 -12.54 18.50
N VAL A 411 -11.70 -12.64 17.54
CA VAL A 411 -13.04 -13.22 17.76
C VAL A 411 -12.94 -14.67 18.22
N GLU A 412 -12.08 -15.47 17.59
CA GLU A 412 -11.90 -16.88 17.98
C GLU A 412 -11.23 -16.98 19.35
N ALA A 413 -10.24 -16.13 19.66
CA ALA A 413 -9.60 -16.10 20.98
C ALA A 413 -10.60 -15.80 22.10
N GLN A 414 -11.59 -14.93 21.86
CA GLN A 414 -12.64 -14.62 22.83
C GLN A 414 -13.52 -15.84 23.17
N ARG A 415 -13.74 -16.76 22.21
CA ARG A 415 -14.50 -18.00 22.44
C ARG A 415 -13.80 -18.93 23.42
N HIS A 416 -12.47 -18.86 23.50
CA HIS A 416 -11.62 -19.69 24.36
C HIS A 416 -11.02 -18.91 25.55
N ARG A 417 -11.64 -17.80 25.98
CA ARG A 417 -11.13 -16.88 27.02
C ARG A 417 -10.78 -17.50 28.38
N ASN A 418 -11.27 -18.71 28.64
CA ASN A 418 -10.96 -19.46 29.86
C ASN A 418 -9.52 -20.00 29.85
N ASN A 419 -8.94 -20.23 28.68
CA ASN A 419 -7.53 -20.56 28.54
C ASN A 419 -6.68 -19.28 28.69
N ARG A 420 -5.70 -19.30 29.60
CA ARG A 420 -4.86 -18.14 29.92
C ARG A 420 -4.05 -17.67 28.70
N ASP A 421 -3.46 -18.58 27.96
CA ASP A 421 -2.56 -18.25 26.86
C ASP A 421 -3.34 -17.68 25.67
N ILE A 422 -4.53 -18.22 25.40
CA ILE A 422 -5.41 -17.67 24.35
C ILE A 422 -5.95 -16.29 24.76
N ARG A 423 -6.30 -16.10 26.05
CA ARG A 423 -6.70 -14.78 26.53
C ARG A 423 -5.59 -13.74 26.37
N GLN A 424 -4.33 -14.13 26.61
CA GLN A 424 -3.18 -13.26 26.37
C GLN A 424 -3.02 -12.95 24.88
N LEU A 425 -3.09 -13.96 24.01
CA LEU A 425 -3.05 -13.77 22.56
C LEU A 425 -4.14 -12.80 22.08
N GLY A 426 -5.39 -12.99 22.52
CA GLY A 426 -6.51 -12.11 22.18
C GLY A 426 -6.29 -10.67 22.66
N HIS A 427 -5.72 -10.48 23.85
CA HIS A 427 -5.35 -9.16 24.34
C HIS A 427 -4.26 -8.51 23.48
N ASP A 428 -3.21 -9.26 23.14
CA ASP A 428 -2.10 -8.74 22.32
C ASP A 428 -2.55 -8.37 20.90
N VAL A 429 -3.46 -9.15 20.31
CA VAL A 429 -4.13 -8.82 19.05
C VAL A 429 -4.89 -7.50 19.19
N GLN A 430 -5.71 -7.34 20.23
CA GLN A 430 -6.51 -6.14 20.45
C GLN A 430 -5.63 -4.88 20.64
N VAL A 431 -4.54 -5.01 21.41
CA VAL A 431 -3.56 -3.93 21.60
C VAL A 431 -2.91 -3.56 20.27
N LEU A 432 -2.48 -4.54 19.48
CA LEU A 432 -1.82 -4.28 18.20
C LEU A 432 -2.78 -3.62 17.19
N ARG A 433 -4.04 -4.07 17.14
CA ARG A 433 -5.07 -3.49 16.26
C ARG A 433 -5.48 -2.07 16.66
N SER A 434 -5.45 -1.73 17.95
CA SER A 434 -5.83 -0.40 18.44
C SER A 434 -4.71 0.65 18.33
N ALA A 435 -3.48 0.22 18.01
CA ALA A 435 -2.32 1.09 17.87
C ALA A 435 -2.17 1.74 16.47
N ALA A 436 -3.04 1.37 15.52
CA ALA A 436 -3.13 1.96 14.18
C ALA A 436 -4.37 2.84 14.04
#